data_AF-L2GXZ8-F1
#
_entry.id   AF-L2GXZ8-F1
#
_cell.length_a   1.000
_cell.length_b   1.000
_cell.length_c   1.000
_cell.angle_alpha   90.00
_cell.angle_beta   90.00
_cell.angle_gamma   90.00
#
_symmetry.space_group_name_H-M   'P 1'
#
loop_
_entity.id
_entity.type
_entity.pdbx_description
1 polymer ?
#
loop_
_entity_poly.entity_id
_entity_poly.type
_entity_poly.pdbx_seq_one_letter_code
_entity_poly.pdbx_strand_id
1 'polypeptide(L)'
;MDRGIQQLNEPGFEIFEVDDPNVYASITAVNIGIVYVKNLTAQVVCKKCQRNFAISRNKQCQCRNDLVYRFTPIFYRNSYIGGLVLNSLVLICFETPEVILSCLNCGSYYNIKEKSAEFCCFNCNTFTKYKLNKVWLKHSKKEQGKEYVPVRGTPLPENGACKHYRKSFRWYRFPCCNKLFPCDECHNESADHELKRAGKMICGFCAEEQNIARECKCQGRTLKGHWNAGKGTRNKELMSKKDKQKYKK
;
A
#
# COMPACT_ATOMS: atom_id res chain seq x y z
N MET A 1 4.40 -13.25 41.80
CA MET A 1 4.33 -13.86 40.46
C MET A 1 3.35 -13.05 39.65
N ASP A 2 3.85 -12.19 38.75
CA ASP A 2 2.98 -11.43 37.85
C ASP A 2 2.17 -12.40 36.99
N ARG A 3 0.85 -12.33 37.09
CA ARG A 3 -0.09 -13.22 36.36
C ARG A 3 0.02 -13.10 34.83
N GLY A 4 0.84 -12.17 34.33
CA GLY A 4 1.05 -11.87 32.91
C GLY A 4 2.30 -12.46 32.27
N ILE A 5 3.22 -13.08 33.03
CA ILE A 5 4.49 -13.63 32.51
C ILE A 5 4.52 -15.15 32.67
N GLN A 6 4.60 -15.86 31.55
CA GLN A 6 4.67 -17.31 31.53
C GLN A 6 5.94 -17.79 30.82
N GLN A 7 6.76 -18.60 31.50
CA GLN A 7 7.88 -19.28 30.86
C GLN A 7 7.37 -20.35 29.90
N LEU A 8 7.97 -20.41 28.72
CA LEU A 8 7.64 -21.38 27.69
C LEU A 8 8.72 -22.45 27.61
N ASN A 9 8.29 -23.70 27.45
CA ASN A 9 9.19 -24.81 27.14
C ASN A 9 9.67 -24.73 25.68
N GLU A 10 8.78 -24.34 24.77
CA GLU A 10 9.08 -24.12 23.36
C GLU A 10 8.45 -22.81 22.88
N PRO A 11 9.16 -22.03 22.05
CA PRO A 11 8.61 -20.81 21.50
C PRO A 11 7.64 -21.12 20.35
N GLY A 12 6.40 -20.62 20.43
CA GLY A 12 5.45 -20.64 19.32
C GLY A 12 5.74 -19.55 18.30
N PHE A 13 6.75 -19.75 17.44
CA PHE A 13 7.07 -18.85 16.33
C PHE A 13 6.52 -19.37 15.01
N GLU A 14 5.92 -18.48 14.23
CA GLU A 14 5.74 -18.68 12.80
C GLU A 14 6.63 -17.67 12.08
N ILE A 15 7.65 -18.17 11.35
CA ILE A 15 8.59 -17.31 10.61
C ILE A 15 7.99 -17.06 9.24
N PHE A 16 7.71 -15.79 8.97
CA PHE A 16 7.27 -15.33 7.66
C PHE A 16 8.30 -14.36 7.09
N GLU A 17 8.63 -14.51 5.80
CA GLU A 17 9.24 -13.41 5.06
C GLU A 17 8.13 -12.42 4.70
N VAL A 18 8.37 -11.14 4.97
CA VAL A 18 7.46 -10.05 4.63
C VAL A 18 8.26 -9.09 3.77
N ASP A 19 7.93 -9.02 2.48
CA ASP A 19 8.67 -8.22 1.50
C ASP A 19 8.59 -6.71 1.78
N ASP A 20 7.57 -6.25 2.51
CA ASP A 20 7.38 -4.84 2.91
C ASP A 20 6.65 -4.70 4.25
N PRO A 21 7.35 -4.87 5.39
CA PRO A 21 6.74 -4.71 6.71
C PRO A 21 6.33 -3.25 6.93
N ASN A 22 5.06 -3.06 7.28
CA ASN A 22 4.44 -1.74 7.45
C ASN A 22 4.11 -1.41 8.92
N VAL A 23 4.35 -2.34 9.85
CA VAL A 23 4.15 -2.15 11.28
C VAL A 23 5.49 -1.99 11.99
N TYR A 24 5.63 -0.87 12.69
CA TYR A 24 6.85 -0.47 13.37
C TYR A 24 6.61 -0.33 14.86
N ALA A 25 7.64 -0.59 15.65
CA ALA A 25 7.62 -0.42 17.09
C ALA A 25 8.90 0.18 17.65
N SER A 26 8.73 0.96 18.71
CA SER A 26 9.82 1.42 19.58
C SER A 26 9.77 0.58 20.84
N ILE A 27 10.83 -0.19 21.09
CA ILE A 27 10.91 -1.15 22.19
C ILE A 27 12.16 -0.83 23.00
N THR A 28 11.99 -0.74 24.32
CA THR A 28 13.10 -0.73 25.28
C THR A 28 13.25 -2.14 25.85
N ALA A 29 14.46 -2.68 25.78
CA ALA A 29 14.75 -4.05 26.17
C ALA A 29 16.09 -4.11 26.93
N VAL A 30 16.13 -4.83 28.05
CA VAL A 30 17.34 -5.09 28.84
C VAL A 30 17.46 -6.59 29.05
N ASN A 31 18.62 -7.16 28.71
CA ASN A 31 18.91 -8.61 28.78
C ASN A 31 17.92 -9.49 28.01
N ILE A 32 17.43 -9.00 26.88
CA ILE A 32 16.55 -9.73 25.95
C ILE A 32 17.30 -9.98 24.65
N GLY A 33 17.29 -11.22 24.16
CA GLY A 33 17.90 -11.59 22.88
C GLY A 33 16.93 -11.40 21.71
N ILE A 34 15.75 -12.00 21.78
CA ILE A 34 14.71 -11.96 20.74
C ILE A 34 13.47 -11.28 21.30
N VAL A 35 12.86 -10.43 20.49
CA VAL A 35 11.50 -9.92 20.71
C VAL A 35 10.66 -10.32 19.51
N TYR A 36 9.55 -11.00 19.75
CA TYR A 36 8.60 -11.43 18.72
C TYR A 36 7.20 -11.03 19.15
N VAL A 37 6.61 -10.04 18.47
CA VAL A 37 5.23 -9.62 18.73
C VAL A 37 4.32 -10.61 18.02
N LYS A 38 3.89 -11.67 18.70
CA LYS A 38 3.08 -12.74 18.13
C LYS A 38 1.70 -12.27 17.69
N ASN A 39 1.08 -11.40 18.48
CA ASN A 39 -0.25 -10.88 18.17
C ASN A 39 -0.37 -9.42 18.57
N LEU A 40 -1.25 -8.69 17.89
CA LEU A 40 -1.46 -7.28 18.14
C LEU A 40 -2.95 -6.99 18.04
N THR A 41 -3.58 -6.69 19.17
CA THR A 41 -4.98 -6.27 19.21
C THR A 41 -5.07 -4.80 18.86
N ALA A 42 -6.10 -4.44 18.10
CA ALA A 42 -6.35 -3.07 17.66
C ALA A 42 -7.81 -2.66 17.84
N GLN A 43 -8.03 -1.39 18.12
CA GLN A 43 -9.34 -0.75 17.99
C GLN A 43 -9.54 -0.33 16.54
N VAL A 44 -10.67 -0.76 15.96
CA VAL A 44 -10.99 -0.52 14.57
C VAL A 44 -12.43 -0.07 14.39
N VAL A 45 -12.69 0.61 13.27
CA VAL A 45 -14.03 1.02 12.82
C VAL A 45 -14.41 0.25 11.57
N CYS A 46 -15.61 -0.30 11.51
CA CYS A 46 -16.16 -0.87 10.28
C CYS A 46 -16.48 0.23 9.26
N LYS A 47 -15.92 0.17 8.05
CA LYS A 47 -16.21 1.15 6.98
C LYS A 47 -17.68 1.18 6.54
N LYS A 48 -18.43 0.08 6.75
CA LYS A 48 -19.83 -0.04 6.32
C LYS A 48 -20.81 0.50 7.38
N CYS A 49 -20.68 0.06 8.63
CA CYS A 49 -21.64 0.40 9.69
C CYS A 49 -21.10 1.37 10.75
N GLN A 50 -19.87 1.84 10.60
CA GLN A 50 -19.22 2.83 11.48
C GLN A 50 -19.13 2.43 12.95
N ARG A 51 -19.29 1.14 13.28
CA ARG A 51 -19.14 0.64 14.65
C ARG A 51 -17.68 0.36 14.99
N ASN A 52 -17.35 0.64 16.24
CA ASN A 52 -16.02 0.46 16.82
C ASN A 52 -15.96 -0.82 17.64
N PHE A 53 -14.86 -1.56 17.56
CA PHE A 53 -14.60 -2.74 18.38
C PHE A 53 -13.12 -3.13 18.33
N ALA A 54 -12.69 -3.93 19.30
CA ALA A 54 -11.38 -4.57 19.29
C ALA A 54 -11.34 -5.76 18.31
N ILE A 55 -10.21 -5.92 17.63
CA ILE A 55 -9.95 -7.03 16.70
C ILE A 55 -8.47 -7.45 16.78
N SER A 56 -8.21 -8.74 16.63
CA SER A 56 -6.85 -9.31 16.51
C SER A 56 -6.72 -10.27 15.33
N ARG A 57 -7.81 -10.57 14.62
CA ARG A 57 -7.89 -11.49 13.48
C ARG A 57 -9.10 -11.18 12.62
N ASN A 58 -9.16 -11.74 11.41
CA ASN A 58 -10.32 -11.64 10.53
C ASN A 58 -11.62 -12.02 11.26
N LYS A 59 -12.68 -11.26 11.00
CA LYS A 59 -13.98 -11.41 11.66
C LYS A 59 -15.09 -10.87 10.77
N GLN A 60 -16.28 -11.45 10.87
CA GLN A 60 -17.47 -10.85 10.29
C GLN A 60 -18.09 -9.82 11.25
N CYS A 61 -18.39 -8.62 10.73
CA CYS A 61 -19.11 -7.60 11.48
C CYS A 61 -20.58 -7.98 11.65
N GLN A 62 -21.28 -7.45 12.67
CA GLN A 62 -22.71 -7.74 12.82
C GLN A 62 -23.57 -7.14 11.68
N CYS A 63 -23.01 -6.27 10.82
CA CYS A 63 -23.67 -5.79 9.59
C CYS A 63 -23.38 -6.69 8.38
N ARG A 64 -22.88 -7.91 8.64
CA ARG A 64 -22.47 -8.93 7.66
C ARG A 64 -21.38 -8.48 6.68
N ASN A 65 -20.60 -7.47 7.07
CA ASN A 65 -19.42 -7.07 6.31
C ASN A 65 -18.22 -7.88 6.80
N ASP A 66 -17.48 -8.48 5.88
CA ASP A 66 -16.27 -9.21 6.23
C ASP A 66 -15.12 -8.22 6.46
N LEU A 67 -14.47 -8.36 7.60
CA LEU A 67 -13.45 -7.46 8.08
C LEU A 67 -12.12 -8.21 8.08
N VAL A 68 -11.16 -7.68 7.32
CA VAL A 68 -9.83 -8.28 7.22
C VAL A 68 -8.89 -7.51 8.14
N TYR A 69 -8.36 -8.22 9.13
CA TYR A 69 -7.28 -7.81 10.00
C TYR A 69 -6.29 -8.96 10.05
N ARG A 70 -5.19 -8.85 9.31
CA ARG A 70 -4.17 -9.89 9.25
C ARG A 70 -2.83 -9.27 9.59
N PHE A 71 -2.37 -9.53 10.81
CA PHE A 71 -1.04 -9.19 11.25
C PHE A 71 -0.12 -10.40 11.04
N THR A 72 0.96 -10.19 10.29
CA THR A 72 1.97 -11.20 9.98
C THR A 72 3.24 -10.80 10.73
N PRO A 73 3.52 -11.44 11.87
CA PRO A 73 4.62 -11.04 12.73
C PRO A 73 5.98 -11.46 12.16
N ILE A 74 7.01 -10.67 12.46
CA ILE A 74 8.41 -11.01 12.21
C ILE A 74 9.22 -10.75 13.49
N PHE A 75 10.46 -11.26 13.54
CA PHE A 75 11.36 -10.91 14.63
C PHE A 75 11.64 -9.41 14.64
N TYR A 76 11.63 -8.82 15.83
CA TYR A 76 11.93 -7.40 15.99
C TYR A 76 13.34 -7.10 15.52
N ARG A 77 13.45 -6.33 14.44
CA ARG A 77 14.72 -5.90 13.86
C ARG A 77 14.51 -4.55 13.18
N ASN A 78 15.45 -3.62 13.31
CA ASN A 78 15.38 -2.30 12.68
C ASN A 78 14.05 -1.55 12.92
N SER A 79 13.44 -1.73 14.10
CA SER A 79 12.13 -1.19 14.48
C SER A 79 10.91 -1.81 13.79
N TYR A 80 11.05 -2.89 13.02
CA TYR A 80 9.95 -3.60 12.37
C TYR A 80 9.42 -4.72 13.27
N ILE A 81 8.10 -4.92 13.29
CA ILE A 81 7.47 -6.04 13.99
C ILE A 81 6.57 -6.90 13.10
N GLY A 82 6.28 -6.47 11.87
CA GLY A 82 5.52 -7.28 10.92
C GLY A 82 4.82 -6.48 9.83
N GLY A 83 3.99 -7.19 9.07
CA GLY A 83 3.06 -6.63 8.09
C GLY A 83 1.62 -6.68 8.60
N LEU A 84 0.85 -5.64 8.36
CA LEU A 84 -0.58 -5.56 8.67
C LEU A 84 -1.38 -5.27 7.41
N VAL A 85 -2.31 -6.18 7.11
CA VAL A 85 -3.29 -6.03 6.02
C VAL A 85 -4.66 -5.72 6.61
N LEU A 86 -5.26 -4.62 6.15
CA LEU A 86 -6.57 -4.13 6.59
C LEU A 86 -7.52 -3.95 5.40
N ASN A 87 -8.64 -4.67 5.37
CA ASN A 87 -9.74 -4.42 4.42
C ASN A 87 -11.05 -4.21 5.16
N SER A 88 -11.93 -3.36 4.59
CA SER A 88 -13.27 -3.07 5.14
C SER A 88 -13.29 -2.46 6.55
N LEU A 89 -12.13 -1.98 7.02
CA LEU A 89 -11.90 -1.41 8.34
C LEU A 89 -11.05 -0.13 8.28
N VAL A 90 -11.15 0.68 9.32
CA VAL A 90 -10.22 1.79 9.63
C VAL A 90 -9.56 1.49 10.97
N LEU A 91 -8.24 1.57 11.05
CA LEU A 91 -7.48 1.44 12.30
C LEU A 91 -7.57 2.73 13.11
N ILE A 92 -7.92 2.63 14.39
CA ILE A 92 -7.83 3.74 15.35
C ILE A 92 -6.47 3.70 16.04
N CYS A 93 -6.19 2.61 16.76
CA CYS A 93 -4.96 2.45 17.53
C CYS A 93 -4.69 0.97 17.87
N PHE A 94 -3.46 0.70 18.30
CA PHE A 94 -3.07 -0.60 18.85
C PHE A 94 -3.22 -0.62 20.37
N GLU A 95 -3.77 -1.69 20.90
CA GLU A 95 -4.06 -1.85 22.33
C GLU A 95 -3.11 -2.81 23.00
N THR A 96 -3.34 -4.12 22.86
CA THR A 96 -2.65 -5.14 23.64
C THR A 96 -1.82 -6.04 22.72
N PRO A 97 -0.51 -6.15 22.96
CA PRO A 97 0.32 -7.12 22.27
C PRO A 97 0.33 -8.47 23.02
N GLU A 98 0.52 -9.55 22.28
CA GLU A 98 1.06 -10.81 22.81
C GLU A 98 2.50 -10.92 22.32
N VAL A 99 3.45 -11.01 23.24
CA VAL A 99 4.88 -10.89 22.95
C VAL A 99 5.61 -12.11 23.49
N ILE A 100 6.46 -12.69 22.66
CA ILE A 100 7.42 -13.70 23.06
C ILE A 100 8.80 -13.04 23.14
N LEU A 101 9.46 -13.19 24.29
CA LEU A 101 10.82 -12.72 24.53
C LEU A 101 11.76 -13.90 24.76
N SER A 102 13.03 -13.77 24.40
CA SER A 102 14.08 -14.68 24.89
C SER A 102 15.04 -13.97 25.84
N CYS A 103 15.45 -14.65 26.91
CA CYS A 103 16.52 -14.16 27.77
C CYS A 103 17.84 -14.14 26.98
N LEU A 104 18.57 -13.02 27.03
CA LEU A 104 19.87 -12.90 26.36
C LEU A 104 20.92 -13.85 26.94
N ASN A 105 20.82 -14.18 28.24
CA ASN A 105 21.84 -14.97 28.94
C ASN A 105 21.70 -16.49 28.70
N CYS A 106 20.49 -17.03 28.77
CA CYS A 106 20.26 -18.49 28.69
C CYS A 106 19.31 -18.93 27.58
N GLY A 107 18.75 -17.99 26.80
CA GLY A 107 17.83 -18.28 25.70
C GLY A 107 16.41 -18.67 26.11
N SER A 108 16.10 -18.82 27.41
CA SER A 108 14.74 -19.19 27.86
C SER A 108 13.67 -18.20 27.37
N TYR A 109 12.51 -18.73 26.99
CA TYR A 109 11.43 -17.97 26.38
C TYR A 109 10.31 -17.62 27.36
N TYR A 110 9.69 -16.46 27.15
CA TYR A 110 8.61 -15.94 27.98
C TYR A 110 7.49 -15.36 27.12
N ASN A 111 6.24 -15.70 27.43
CA ASN A 111 5.04 -15.07 26.86
C ASN A 111 4.54 -13.97 27.79
N ILE A 112 4.32 -12.79 27.24
CA ILE A 112 3.86 -11.58 27.93
C ILE A 112 2.67 -11.00 27.16
N LYS A 113 1.57 -10.70 27.85
CA LYS A 113 0.33 -10.13 27.27
C LYS A 113 0.12 -8.65 27.63
N GLU A 114 1.20 -7.99 28.00
CA GLU A 114 1.21 -6.60 28.47
C GLU A 114 2.23 -5.76 27.69
N LYS A 115 2.07 -4.43 27.75
CA LYS A 115 2.99 -3.49 27.09
C LYS A 115 4.36 -3.42 27.76
N SER A 116 4.49 -3.85 29.00
CA SER A 116 5.73 -3.79 29.76
C SER A 116 5.80 -4.92 30.76
N ALA A 117 7.02 -5.38 31.05
CA ALA A 117 7.29 -6.38 32.07
C ALA A 117 8.71 -6.19 32.62
N GLU A 118 8.86 -6.42 33.92
CA GLU A 118 10.15 -6.44 34.62
C GLU A 118 10.21 -7.71 35.48
N PHE A 119 11.20 -8.56 35.25
CA PHE A 119 11.28 -9.85 35.94
C PHE A 119 12.71 -10.40 35.92
N CYS A 120 13.00 -11.31 36.85
CA CYS A 120 14.20 -12.15 36.77
C CYS A 120 13.89 -13.38 35.94
N CYS A 121 14.77 -13.72 35.00
CA CYS A 121 14.68 -14.95 34.22
C CYS A 121 14.55 -16.16 35.15
N PHE A 122 13.50 -16.98 35.01
CA PHE A 122 13.23 -18.12 35.88
C PHE A 122 14.27 -19.24 35.77
N ASN A 123 15.08 -19.24 34.71
CA ASN A 123 16.14 -20.23 34.50
C ASN A 123 17.50 -19.79 35.04
N CYS A 124 17.91 -18.53 34.82
CA CYS A 124 19.26 -18.06 35.16
C CYS A 124 19.29 -16.82 36.07
N ASN A 125 18.14 -16.38 36.58
CA ASN A 125 17.96 -15.23 37.47
C ASN A 125 18.44 -13.88 36.92
N THR A 126 18.82 -13.79 35.65
CA THR A 126 19.19 -12.53 35.01
C THR A 126 17.99 -11.58 34.99
N PHE A 127 18.17 -10.38 35.55
CA PHE A 127 17.17 -9.31 35.49
C PHE A 127 16.87 -8.94 34.03
N THR A 128 15.60 -8.91 33.67
CA THR A 128 15.11 -8.72 32.31
C THR A 128 14.00 -7.67 32.32
N LYS A 129 14.05 -6.72 31.39
CA LYS A 129 13.06 -5.65 31.28
C LYS A 129 12.63 -5.42 29.84
N TYR A 130 11.32 -5.32 29.64
CA TYR A 130 10.68 -5.07 28.36
C TYR A 130 9.69 -3.91 28.47
N LYS A 131 9.68 -3.02 27.47
CA LYS A 131 8.64 -2.00 27.32
C LYS A 131 8.40 -1.68 25.84
N LEU A 132 7.15 -1.85 25.41
CA LEU A 132 6.62 -1.39 24.14
C LEU A 132 6.21 0.09 24.27
N ASN A 133 7.06 1.00 23.80
CA ASN A 133 6.82 2.43 23.93
C ASN A 133 5.79 2.94 22.94
N LYS A 134 5.88 2.49 21.69
CA LYS A 134 5.02 2.95 20.59
C LYS A 134 4.91 1.88 19.53
N VAL A 135 3.72 1.76 18.94
CA VAL A 135 3.50 1.03 17.70
C VAL A 135 2.86 1.97 16.70
N TRP A 136 3.35 1.98 15.46
CA TRP A 136 2.80 2.81 14.40
C TRP A 136 2.84 2.08 13.07
N LEU A 137 1.93 2.47 12.18
CA LEU A 137 2.04 2.12 10.78
C LEU A 137 2.94 3.13 10.09
N LYS A 138 3.92 2.64 9.32
CA LYS A 138 4.42 3.46 8.23
C LYS A 138 3.38 3.33 7.16
N HIS A 139 2.73 4.43 6.80
CA HIS A 139 1.97 4.46 5.58
C HIS A 139 2.97 4.04 4.50
N SER A 140 2.75 2.89 3.86
CA SER A 140 3.33 2.70 2.53
C SER A 140 2.93 3.97 1.81
N LYS A 141 3.92 4.77 1.36
CA LYS A 141 3.63 5.88 0.45
C LYS A 141 2.69 5.25 -0.54
N LYS A 142 1.44 5.71 -0.55
CA LYS A 142 0.37 5.15 -1.38
C LYS A 142 1.06 4.78 -2.68
N GLU A 143 1.05 3.51 -3.07
CA GLU A 143 1.54 3.13 -4.38
C GLU A 143 0.62 3.84 -5.40
N GLN A 144 0.87 5.13 -5.63
CA GLN A 144 0.60 5.86 -6.85
C GLN A 144 1.64 5.45 -7.89
N GLY A 145 2.05 4.18 -7.83
CA GLY A 145 3.31 3.67 -8.33
C GLY A 145 3.23 2.19 -8.65
N LYS A 146 2.04 1.66 -8.98
CA LYS A 146 2.06 0.80 -10.17
C LYS A 146 2.44 1.75 -11.29
N GLU A 147 3.70 1.67 -11.71
CA GLU A 147 4.15 2.30 -12.94
C GLU A 147 3.10 1.98 -13.99
N TYR A 148 2.36 3.01 -14.42
CA TYR A 148 1.29 2.80 -15.38
C TYR A 148 1.97 2.33 -16.66
N VAL A 149 1.80 1.05 -16.99
CA VAL A 149 2.32 0.46 -18.22
C VAL A 149 1.30 0.76 -19.32
N PRO A 150 1.61 1.65 -20.27
CA PRO A 150 0.67 1.97 -21.33
C PRO A 150 0.45 0.76 -22.23
N VAL A 151 -0.81 0.39 -22.43
CA VAL A 151 -1.18 -0.67 -23.38
C VAL A 151 -1.52 -0.02 -24.71
N ARG A 152 -0.72 -0.30 -25.74
CA ARG A 152 -0.93 0.24 -27.09
C ARG A 152 -2.36 0.00 -27.57
N GLY A 153 -2.96 1.01 -28.19
CA GLY A 153 -4.34 1.00 -28.66
C GLY A 153 -5.38 1.39 -27.61
N THR A 154 -4.98 1.58 -26.34
CA THR A 154 -5.88 2.04 -25.27
C THR A 154 -5.55 3.48 -24.85
N PRO A 155 -6.56 4.26 -24.42
CA PRO A 155 -6.31 5.62 -23.92
C PRO A 155 -5.65 5.59 -22.54
N LEU A 156 -4.78 6.57 -22.30
CA LEU A 156 -4.23 6.87 -20.98
C LEU A 156 -5.32 7.40 -20.04
N PRO A 157 -5.11 7.36 -18.71
CA PRO A 157 -6.01 8.03 -17.76
C PRO A 157 -6.22 9.50 -18.14
N GLU A 158 -7.47 9.97 -18.14
CA GLU A 158 -7.86 11.32 -18.58
C GLU A 158 -7.33 11.68 -19.99
N ASN A 159 -7.14 10.69 -20.86
CA ASN A 159 -6.47 10.83 -22.17
C ASN A 159 -5.10 11.50 -22.06
N GLY A 160 -4.39 11.30 -20.96
CA GLY A 160 -3.06 11.86 -20.72
C GLY A 160 -3.03 13.28 -20.18
N ALA A 161 -4.19 13.90 -19.90
CA ALA A 161 -4.27 15.21 -19.28
C ALA A 161 -3.93 15.17 -17.78
N CYS A 162 -3.41 16.28 -17.27
CA CYS A 162 -3.17 16.48 -15.84
C CYS A 162 -3.73 17.80 -15.34
N LYS A 163 -3.64 18.03 -14.03
CA LYS A 163 -4.09 19.26 -13.37
C LYS A 163 -3.34 20.50 -13.87
N HIS A 164 -2.05 20.37 -14.20
CA HIS A 164 -1.19 21.46 -14.68
C HIS A 164 -1.46 21.80 -16.15
N TYR A 165 -1.59 20.78 -17.01
CA TYR A 165 -1.78 20.94 -18.45
C TYR A 165 -3.04 20.21 -18.95
N ARG A 166 -4.20 20.80 -18.68
CA ARG A 166 -5.52 20.21 -19.03
C ARG A 166 -5.75 20.00 -20.54
N LYS A 167 -5.03 20.74 -21.39
CA LYS A 167 -5.11 20.66 -22.85
C LYS A 167 -4.00 19.80 -23.47
N SER A 168 -3.14 19.21 -22.64
CA SER A 168 -2.07 18.31 -23.08
C SER A 168 -2.55 16.87 -22.98
N PHE A 169 -2.65 16.16 -24.10
CA PHE A 169 -3.05 14.76 -24.15
C PHE A 169 -1.84 13.85 -24.40
N ARG A 170 -0.76 14.09 -23.67
CA ARG A 170 0.51 13.37 -23.84
C ARG A 170 1.20 13.17 -22.51
N TRP A 171 1.81 12.01 -22.37
CA TRP A 171 2.79 11.72 -21.33
C TRP A 171 4.19 11.74 -21.91
N TYR A 172 5.19 11.78 -21.04
CA TYR A 172 6.60 11.86 -21.39
C TYR A 172 7.37 10.80 -20.63
N ARG A 173 8.32 10.17 -21.32
CA ARG A 173 9.31 9.31 -20.68
C ARG A 173 10.54 10.14 -20.35
N PHE A 174 10.78 10.34 -19.06
CA PHE A 174 11.89 11.14 -18.58
C PHE A 174 13.16 10.29 -18.47
N PRO A 175 14.27 10.63 -19.16
CA PRO A 175 15.49 9.80 -19.16
C PRO A 175 16.22 9.81 -17.81
N CYS A 176 15.92 10.72 -16.90
CA CYS A 176 16.51 10.74 -15.55
C CYS A 176 16.09 9.53 -14.70
N CYS A 177 14.88 9.00 -14.89
CA CYS A 177 14.36 7.89 -14.10
C CYS A 177 13.60 6.83 -14.92
N ASN A 178 13.51 7.01 -16.24
CA ASN A 178 12.74 6.19 -17.20
C ASN A 178 11.24 6.06 -16.93
N LYS A 179 10.71 6.83 -15.98
CA LYS A 179 9.29 6.85 -15.61
C LYS A 179 8.47 7.77 -16.52
N LEU A 180 7.16 7.53 -16.52
CA LEU A 180 6.20 8.28 -17.31
C LEU A 180 5.47 9.32 -16.47
N PHE A 181 5.44 10.56 -16.95
CA PHE A 181 4.64 11.64 -16.34
C PHE A 181 3.93 12.48 -17.41
N PRO A 182 2.74 13.04 -17.13
CA PRO A 182 2.03 13.91 -18.07
C PRO A 182 2.75 15.22 -18.37
N CYS A 183 3.60 15.69 -17.44
CA CYS A 183 4.37 16.93 -17.59
C CYS A 183 5.54 16.98 -16.59
N ASP A 184 6.39 17.98 -16.79
CA ASP A 184 7.56 18.29 -15.96
C ASP A 184 7.19 18.61 -14.51
N GLU A 185 6.06 19.30 -14.28
CA GLU A 185 5.58 19.62 -12.93
C GLU A 185 5.11 18.37 -12.18
N CYS A 186 4.38 17.47 -12.85
CA CYS A 186 4.00 16.18 -12.26
C CYS A 186 5.22 15.31 -11.92
N HIS A 187 6.28 15.39 -12.73
CA HIS A 187 7.55 14.76 -12.42
C HIS A 187 8.16 15.34 -11.14
N ASN A 188 8.31 16.66 -11.06
CA ASN A 188 8.95 17.32 -9.91
C ASN A 188 8.15 17.18 -8.61
N GLU A 189 6.82 17.05 -8.67
CA GLU A 189 5.99 16.73 -7.50
C GLU A 189 6.24 15.31 -6.96
N SER A 190 6.72 14.39 -7.81
CA SER A 190 6.84 12.96 -7.49
C SER A 190 8.29 12.47 -7.32
N ALA A 191 9.26 13.15 -7.91
CA ALA A 191 10.65 12.75 -7.99
C ALA A 191 11.56 13.71 -7.20
N ASP A 192 12.55 13.15 -6.51
CA ASP A 192 13.51 13.89 -5.66
C ASP A 192 14.87 14.04 -6.37
N HIS A 193 14.85 14.31 -7.67
CA HIS A 193 16.05 14.50 -8.48
C HIS A 193 15.79 15.53 -9.58
N GLU A 194 16.88 16.07 -10.12
CA GLU A 194 16.80 17.02 -11.22
C GLU A 194 16.14 16.41 -12.46
N LEU A 195 15.32 17.22 -13.12
CA LEU A 195 14.60 16.85 -14.32
C LEU A 195 15.55 16.88 -15.52
N LYS A 196 15.61 15.77 -16.26
CA LYS A 196 16.22 15.73 -17.59
C LYS A 196 15.13 15.76 -18.65
N ARG A 197 15.24 16.66 -19.62
CA ARG A 197 14.23 16.86 -20.67
C ARG A 197 13.94 15.54 -21.41
N ALA A 198 12.66 15.20 -21.53
CA ALA A 198 12.24 14.02 -22.26
C ALA A 198 12.55 14.14 -23.76
N GLY A 199 12.91 13.03 -24.41
CA GLY A 199 13.06 12.93 -25.87
C GLY A 199 11.88 12.21 -26.56
N LYS A 200 11.09 11.47 -25.78
CA LYS A 200 9.95 10.67 -26.24
C LYS A 200 8.67 11.10 -25.54
N MET A 201 7.56 11.03 -26.26
CA MET A 201 6.21 11.24 -25.76
C MET A 201 5.36 9.99 -25.99
N ILE A 202 4.32 9.85 -25.19
CA ILE A 202 3.31 8.80 -25.30
C ILE A 202 1.96 9.46 -25.54
N CYS A 203 1.25 9.00 -26.57
CA CYS A 203 -0.05 9.57 -26.91
C CYS A 203 -1.11 9.21 -25.87
N GLY A 204 -1.86 10.22 -25.43
CA GLY A 204 -2.98 10.07 -24.52
C GLY A 204 -4.14 9.21 -25.02
N PHE A 205 -4.31 9.05 -26.33
CA PHE A 205 -5.46 8.37 -26.92
C PHE A 205 -5.19 6.92 -27.33
N CYS A 206 -3.96 6.61 -27.73
CA CYS A 206 -3.59 5.28 -28.22
C CYS A 206 -2.40 4.66 -27.48
N ALA A 207 -1.83 5.36 -26.48
CA ALA A 207 -0.68 4.90 -25.71
C ALA A 207 0.57 4.55 -26.54
N GLU A 208 0.65 5.01 -27.80
CA GLU A 208 1.84 4.79 -28.65
C GLU A 208 2.97 5.73 -28.23
N GLU A 209 4.16 5.16 -28.03
CA GLU A 209 5.40 5.89 -27.75
C GLU A 209 6.06 6.35 -29.05
N GLN A 210 6.42 7.64 -29.13
CA GLN A 210 6.99 8.27 -30.30
C GLN A 210 7.96 9.39 -29.91
N ASN A 211 8.76 9.87 -30.86
CA ASN A 211 9.52 11.10 -30.65
C ASN A 211 8.57 12.28 -30.40
N ILE A 212 9.06 13.28 -29.67
CA ILE A 212 8.28 14.49 -29.39
C ILE A 212 7.89 15.17 -30.70
N ALA A 213 6.59 15.22 -30.93
CA ALA A 213 5.98 15.85 -32.09
C ALA A 213 4.76 16.65 -31.63
N ARG A 214 4.28 17.58 -32.48
CA ARG A 214 3.07 18.35 -32.18
C ARG A 214 1.83 17.44 -32.09
N GLU A 215 1.80 16.39 -32.90
CA GLU A 215 0.67 15.46 -33.00
C GLU A 215 1.17 14.02 -33.02
N CYS A 216 0.31 13.10 -32.56
CA CYS A 216 0.57 11.66 -32.72
C CYS A 216 0.20 11.22 -34.13
N LYS A 217 0.86 10.16 -34.64
CA LYS A 217 0.49 9.50 -35.90
C LYS A 217 -0.97 9.05 -35.95
N CYS A 218 -1.60 8.82 -34.79
CA CYS A 218 -3.03 8.51 -34.71
C CYS A 218 -3.94 9.76 -34.89
N GLN A 219 -3.37 10.94 -35.15
CA GLN A 219 -4.04 12.23 -35.42
C GLN A 219 -5.08 12.66 -34.38
N GLY A 220 -4.89 12.26 -33.12
CA GLY A 220 -5.65 12.76 -31.96
C GLY A 220 -7.15 12.49 -31.94
N ARG A 221 -7.73 11.83 -32.95
CA ARG A 221 -9.13 11.42 -32.99
C ARG A 221 -9.30 10.18 -33.85
N THR A 222 -10.20 9.32 -33.36
CA THR A 222 -10.77 8.17 -34.06
C THR A 222 -9.88 6.91 -33.97
N LEU A 223 -10.10 6.14 -32.90
CA LEU A 223 -10.34 4.70 -33.10
C LEU A 223 -11.24 4.59 -34.35
N LYS A 224 -10.67 4.29 -35.52
CA LYS A 224 -11.42 3.92 -36.72
C LYS A 224 -12.10 2.59 -36.41
N GLY A 225 -13.19 2.67 -35.66
CA GLY A 225 -13.81 1.55 -34.98
C GLY A 225 -15.12 2.03 -34.40
N HIS A 226 -16.16 1.32 -34.79
CA HIS A 226 -17.56 1.54 -34.46
C HIS A 226 -17.78 1.96 -33.00
N TRP A 227 -18.75 2.86 -32.80
CA TRP A 227 -19.38 3.24 -31.53
C TRP A 227 -19.03 2.36 -30.32
N ASN A 228 -18.29 2.92 -29.35
CA ASN A 228 -18.30 2.42 -27.98
C ASN A 228 -18.64 3.57 -27.03
N ALA A 229 -19.76 3.43 -26.32
CA ALA A 229 -20.15 4.21 -25.15
C ALA A 229 -20.51 5.71 -25.33
N GLY A 230 -21.03 6.12 -26.49
CA GLY A 230 -21.95 7.28 -26.55
C GLY A 230 -21.35 8.69 -26.42
N LYS A 231 -20.04 8.87 -26.59
CA LYS A 231 -19.38 10.20 -26.56
C LYS A 231 -18.70 10.62 -27.87
N GLY A 232 -19.01 9.97 -28.99
CA GLY A 232 -18.48 10.33 -30.30
C GLY A 232 -19.29 11.44 -30.98
N THR A 233 -18.60 12.43 -31.55
CA THR A 233 -19.22 13.41 -32.47
C THR A 233 -19.60 12.68 -33.76
N ARG A 234 -20.88 12.67 -34.13
CA ARG A 234 -21.37 12.01 -35.36
C ARG A 234 -20.81 12.70 -36.59
N ASN A 235 -19.82 12.10 -37.26
CA ASN A 235 -19.37 12.57 -38.56
C ASN A 235 -20.27 11.98 -39.67
N LYS A 236 -21.10 12.83 -40.29
CA LYS A 236 -22.04 12.42 -41.36
C LYS A 236 -21.34 11.77 -42.56
N GLU A 237 -20.09 12.11 -42.85
CA GLU A 237 -19.34 11.55 -43.99
C GLU A 237 -19.06 10.06 -43.79
N LEU A 238 -18.66 9.67 -42.59
CA LEU A 238 -18.27 8.30 -42.22
C LEU A 238 -19.46 7.43 -41.80
N MET A 239 -20.62 8.01 -41.55
CA MET A 239 -21.82 7.25 -41.25
C MET A 239 -22.19 6.35 -42.44
N SER A 240 -22.61 5.12 -42.13
CA SER A 240 -23.14 4.21 -43.14
C SER A 240 -24.26 4.88 -43.92
N LYS A 241 -24.32 4.66 -45.24
CA LYS A 241 -25.43 5.13 -46.08
C LYS A 241 -26.78 4.60 -45.61
N LYS A 242 -26.79 3.50 -44.84
CA LYS A 242 -28.01 2.88 -44.28
C LYS A 242 -28.42 3.45 -42.92
N ASP A 243 -27.60 4.33 -42.33
CA ASP A 243 -27.90 4.90 -41.02
C ASP A 243 -28.92 6.03 -41.15
N LYS A 244 -30.09 5.84 -40.55
CA LYS A 244 -31.21 6.80 -40.59
C LYS A 244 -30.86 8.18 -40.02
N GLN A 245 -29.85 8.26 -39.15
CA GLN A 245 -29.44 9.51 -38.51
C GLN A 245 -28.50 10.34 -39.40
N LYS A 246 -27.94 9.77 -40.48
CA LYS A 246 -27.03 10.48 -41.39
C LYS A 246 -27.70 11.66 -42.10
N TYR A 247 -28.97 11.47 -42.47
CA TYR A 247 -29.74 12.42 -43.28
C TYR A 247 -30.69 13.29 -42.45
N LYS A 248 -30.78 13.07 -41.13
CA LYS A 248 -31.54 13.97 -40.26
C LYS A 248 -30.79 15.30 -40.09
N LYS A 249 -31.51 16.40 -40.31
CA LYS A 249 -30.99 17.77 -40.16
C LYS A 249 -30.85 18.10 -38.68
#